data_AF-A0A8J8CD97-F1
#
_entry.id   AF-A0A8J8CD97-F1
#
_cell.length_a   1.000
_cell.length_b   1.000
_cell.length_c   1.000
_cell.angle_alpha   90.00
_cell.angle_beta   90.00
_cell.angle_gamma   90.00
#
_symmetry.space_group_name_H-M   'P 1'
#
loop_
_entity.id
_entity.type
_entity.pdbx_description
1 polymer ?
#
loop_
_entity_poly.entity_id
_entity_poly.type
_entity_poly.pdbx_seq_one_letter_code
_entity_poly.pdbx_strand_id
1 'polypeptide(L)'
;MKKTPFDTIYSKCSVPETLKPLLPRKWEMIGTDAILKLRDELYAYEEEIGEIYSKVLGAKSVYAVTGRIQGTYRKPSLKLIYGRGGETVHSENGVRFVLDAAKVMFSSANHDERMRMAELDCAGETIVDMFAGIGHLSMPIAV
;
A
#
# COMPACT_ATOMS: atom_id res chain seq x y z
N MET A 1 1.49 -10.80 26.84
CA MET A 1 1.93 -10.69 25.43
C MET A 1 1.01 -9.71 24.72
N LYS A 2 1.51 -8.66 24.05
CA LYS A 2 0.65 -7.76 23.26
C LYS A 2 0.10 -8.55 22.06
N LYS A 3 -1.21 -8.55 21.86
CA LYS A 3 -1.83 -9.15 20.66
C LYS A 3 -1.32 -8.43 19.42
N THR A 4 -0.94 -9.16 18.38
CA THR A 4 -0.58 -8.55 17.10
C THR A 4 -1.84 -7.98 16.43
N PRO A 5 -1.69 -7.06 15.45
CA PRO A 5 -2.81 -6.63 14.63
C PRO A 5 -3.55 -7.81 14.00
N PHE A 6 -2.80 -8.80 13.48
CA PHE A 6 -3.41 -9.99 12.90
C PHE A 6 -4.19 -10.82 13.92
N ASP A 7 -3.69 -11.01 15.15
CA ASP A 7 -4.44 -11.74 16.18
C ASP A 7 -5.77 -11.05 16.51
N THR A 8 -5.78 -9.72 16.49
CA THR A 8 -6.99 -8.93 16.71
C THR A 8 -7.97 -9.11 15.56
N ILE A 9 -7.51 -9.03 14.31
CA ILE A 9 -8.30 -9.28 13.11
C ILE A 9 -8.89 -10.69 13.15
N TYR A 10 -8.06 -11.71 13.35
CA TYR A 10 -8.46 -13.11 13.38
C TYR A 10 -9.55 -13.39 14.42
N SER A 11 -9.43 -12.77 15.60
CA SER A 11 -10.41 -12.94 16.69
C SER A 11 -11.75 -12.22 16.47
N LYS A 12 -11.77 -11.14 15.68
CA LYS A 12 -12.94 -10.26 15.52
C LYS A 12 -13.63 -10.36 14.15
N CYS A 13 -12.98 -10.95 13.16
CA CYS A 13 -13.57 -11.20 11.85
C CYS A 13 -14.70 -12.24 11.98
N SER A 14 -15.85 -11.98 11.37
CA SER A 14 -17.02 -12.87 11.31
C SER A 14 -17.01 -13.84 10.13
N VAL A 15 -15.99 -13.80 9.28
CA VAL A 15 -15.68 -14.86 8.29
C VAL A 15 -15.71 -16.26 8.94
N PRO A 16 -16.26 -17.29 8.27
CA PRO A 16 -16.32 -18.66 8.80
C PRO A 16 -14.98 -19.18 9.33
N GLU A 17 -15.00 -19.93 10.44
CA GLU A 17 -13.79 -20.49 11.07
C GLU A 17 -12.94 -21.33 10.11
N THR A 18 -13.56 -21.98 9.13
CA THR A 18 -12.88 -22.74 8.06
C THR A 18 -12.06 -21.85 7.12
N LEU A 19 -12.48 -20.58 6.93
CA LEU A 19 -11.84 -19.62 6.03
C LEU A 19 -10.92 -18.63 6.77
N LYS A 20 -11.08 -18.45 8.08
CA LYS A 20 -10.19 -17.57 8.88
C LYS A 20 -8.69 -17.84 8.70
N PRO A 21 -8.20 -19.09 8.57
CA PRO A 21 -6.79 -19.35 8.30
C PRO A 21 -6.27 -18.74 6.99
N LEU A 22 -7.16 -18.44 6.04
CA LEU A 22 -6.83 -17.83 4.75
C LEU A 22 -6.68 -16.30 4.82
N LEU A 23 -7.06 -15.66 5.93
CA LEU A 23 -6.99 -14.22 6.09
C LEU A 23 -5.58 -13.67 5.83
N PRO A 24 -5.43 -12.52 5.15
CA PRO A 24 -4.13 -11.96 4.81
C PRO A 24 -3.24 -11.65 6.04
N ARG A 25 -2.19 -12.42 6.24
CA ARG A 25 -1.21 -12.16 7.33
C ARG A 25 -0.27 -10.99 7.05
N LYS A 26 -0.18 -10.57 5.80
CA LYS A 26 0.67 -9.47 5.34
C LYS A 26 -0.17 -8.48 4.53
N TRP A 27 0.17 -7.22 4.65
CA TRP A 27 -0.46 -6.11 3.95
C TRP A 27 0.59 -5.04 3.67
N GLU A 28 0.31 -4.20 2.68
CA GLU A 28 1.12 -3.02 2.38
C GLU A 28 0.35 -1.76 2.81
N MET A 29 1.03 -0.84 3.48
CA MET A 29 0.47 0.45 3.88
C MET A 29 1.05 1.56 3.00
N ILE A 30 0.18 2.33 2.35
CA ILE A 30 0.55 3.52 1.58
C ILE A 30 -0.21 4.71 2.15
N GLY A 31 0.47 5.49 2.99
CA GLY A 31 -0.17 6.55 3.76
C GLY A 31 -1.27 5.94 4.64
N THR A 32 -2.51 6.35 4.43
CA THR A 32 -3.69 5.82 5.13
C THR A 32 -4.42 4.69 4.40
N ASP A 33 -3.84 4.13 3.33
CA ASP A 33 -4.45 3.05 2.56
C ASP A 33 -3.79 1.70 2.86
N ALA A 34 -4.59 0.65 3.03
CA ALA A 34 -4.11 -0.72 3.19
C ALA A 34 -4.38 -1.55 1.93
N ILE A 35 -3.40 -2.32 1.48
CA ILE A 35 -3.50 -3.19 0.31
C ILE A 35 -3.33 -4.64 0.74
N LEU A 36 -4.33 -5.46 0.40
CA LEU A 36 -4.45 -6.87 0.77
C LEU A 36 -4.38 -7.77 -0.46
N LYS A 37 -3.79 -8.96 -0.27
CA LYS A 37 -3.91 -10.06 -1.23
C LYS A 37 -4.92 -11.06 -0.69
N LEU A 38 -6.14 -11.01 -1.21
CA LEU A 38 -7.19 -11.96 -0.85
C LEU A 38 -6.99 -13.26 -1.62
N ARG A 39 -7.35 -14.38 -0.97
CA ARG A 39 -7.57 -15.64 -1.68
C ARG A 39 -8.98 -15.67 -2.26
N ASP A 40 -9.19 -16.47 -3.28
CA ASP A 40 -10.44 -16.48 -4.04
C ASP A 40 -11.66 -16.79 -3.15
N GLU A 41 -11.49 -17.66 -2.16
CA GLU A 41 -12.54 -18.08 -1.22
C GLU A 41 -13.01 -16.93 -0.30
N LEU A 42 -12.21 -15.87 -0.17
CA LEU A 42 -12.49 -14.75 0.72
C LEU A 42 -13.23 -13.59 0.05
N TYR A 43 -13.37 -13.58 -1.29
CA TYR A 43 -14.03 -12.48 -1.99
C TYR A 43 -15.50 -12.31 -1.60
N ALA A 44 -16.18 -13.40 -1.21
CA ALA A 44 -17.54 -13.33 -0.69
C ALA A 44 -17.67 -12.52 0.62
N TYR A 45 -16.55 -12.26 1.30
CA TYR A 45 -16.46 -11.52 2.56
C TYR A 45 -15.58 -10.27 2.45
N GLU A 46 -15.31 -9.79 1.24
CA GLU A 46 -14.32 -8.73 1.00
C GLU A 46 -14.63 -7.43 1.75
N GLU A 47 -15.90 -7.04 1.86
CA GLU A 47 -16.31 -5.82 2.57
C GLU A 47 -16.05 -5.93 4.07
N GLU A 48 -16.40 -7.08 4.66
CA GLU A 48 -16.19 -7.35 6.08
C GLU A 48 -14.70 -7.42 6.43
N ILE A 49 -13.92 -8.09 5.58
CA ILE A 49 -12.46 -8.14 5.69
C ILE A 49 -11.89 -6.73 5.56
N GLY A 50 -12.34 -5.95 4.57
CA GLY A 50 -11.93 -4.56 4.40
C GLY A 50 -12.21 -3.72 5.63
N GLU A 51 -13.40 -3.84 6.21
CA GLU A 51 -13.81 -3.11 7.40
C GLU A 51 -12.94 -3.45 8.63
N ILE A 52 -12.73 -4.74 8.91
CA ILE A 52 -11.94 -5.13 10.10
C ILE A 52 -10.46 -4.75 9.95
N TYR A 53 -9.88 -4.88 8.75
CA TYR A 53 -8.52 -4.42 8.49
C TYR A 53 -8.41 -2.90 8.61
N SER A 54 -9.38 -2.14 8.09
CA SER A 54 -9.43 -0.68 8.27
C SER A 54 -9.41 -0.30 9.75
N LYS A 55 -10.30 -0.89 10.56
CA LYS A 55 -10.41 -0.60 11.99
C LYS A 55 -9.15 -0.94 12.76
N VAL A 56 -8.54 -2.10 12.49
CA VAL A 56 -7.37 -2.56 13.25
C VAL A 56 -6.08 -1.85 12.81
N LEU A 57 -5.93 -1.54 11.52
CA LEU A 57 -4.74 -0.88 10.98
C LEU A 57 -4.82 0.65 11.00
N GLY A 58 -5.99 1.23 11.30
CA GLY A 58 -6.22 2.67 11.20
C GLY A 58 -6.24 3.18 9.75
N ALA A 59 -6.51 2.31 8.79
CA ALA A 59 -6.57 2.67 7.37
C ALA A 59 -7.91 3.34 7.04
N LYS A 60 -7.90 4.38 6.20
CA LYS A 60 -9.11 5.05 5.70
C LYS A 60 -9.75 4.31 4.52
N SER A 61 -8.92 3.63 3.72
CA SER A 61 -9.36 2.80 2.59
C SER A 61 -8.62 1.48 2.60
N VAL A 62 -9.28 0.43 2.14
CA VAL A 62 -8.69 -0.89 1.97
C VAL A 62 -8.95 -1.39 0.57
N TYR A 63 -7.90 -1.91 -0.07
CA TYR A 63 -7.94 -2.43 -1.43
C TYR A 63 -7.54 -3.91 -1.46
N ALA A 64 -8.16 -4.68 -2.36
CA ALA A 64 -7.73 -6.01 -2.73
C ALA A 64 -6.94 -5.96 -4.05
N VAL A 65 -5.82 -6.68 -4.11
CA VAL A 65 -5.07 -6.89 -5.36
C VAL A 65 -5.85 -7.87 -6.24
N THR A 66 -6.27 -7.42 -7.42
CA THR A 66 -7.06 -8.23 -8.37
C THR A 66 -6.25 -8.77 -9.54
N GLY A 67 -4.99 -8.36 -9.67
CA GLY A 67 -4.15 -8.79 -10.79
C GLY A 67 -2.73 -8.26 -10.71
N ARG A 68 -1.98 -8.51 -11.78
CA ARG A 68 -0.64 -7.95 -11.95
C ARG A 68 -0.71 -6.48 -12.34
N ILE A 69 0.41 -5.78 -12.17
CA ILE A 69 0.62 -4.44 -12.72
C ILE A 69 0.65 -4.54 -14.26
N GLN A 70 -0.03 -3.62 -14.97
CA GLN A 70 -0.24 -3.72 -16.41
C GLN A 70 0.08 -2.43 -17.19
N GLY A 71 0.35 -2.60 -18.48
CA GLY A 71 0.51 -1.52 -19.46
C GLY A 71 1.79 -0.70 -19.30
N THR A 72 2.01 0.20 -20.25
CA THR A 72 3.19 1.09 -20.30
C THR A 72 3.30 1.97 -19.06
N TYR A 73 2.16 2.42 -18.53
CA TYR A 73 2.09 3.24 -17.31
C TYR A 73 2.15 2.44 -16.01
N ARG A 74 2.33 1.10 -16.09
CA ARG A 74 2.45 0.22 -14.92
C ARG A 74 1.32 0.45 -13.92
N LYS A 75 0.07 0.49 -14.39
CA LYS A 75 -1.10 0.75 -13.53
C LYS A 75 -1.33 -0.43 -12.56
N PRO A 76 -1.56 -0.16 -11.27
CA PRO A 76 -1.96 -1.19 -10.30
C PRO A 76 -3.31 -1.82 -10.66
N SER A 77 -3.49 -3.09 -10.30
CA SER A 77 -4.78 -3.77 -10.37
C SER A 77 -5.33 -3.91 -8.96
N LEU A 78 -6.02 -2.86 -8.48
CA LEU A 78 -6.60 -2.78 -7.14
C LEU A 78 -8.11 -2.57 -7.23
N LYS A 79 -8.86 -3.29 -6.39
CA LYS A 79 -10.29 -3.09 -6.14
C LYS A 79 -10.47 -2.52 -4.75
N LEU A 80 -11.19 -1.40 -4.64
CA LEU A 80 -11.60 -0.86 -3.34
C LEU A 80 -12.60 -1.83 -2.69
N ILE A 81 -12.29 -2.33 -1.50
CA ILE A 81 -13.15 -3.24 -0.74
C ILE A 81 -13.73 -2.58 0.52
N TYR A 82 -13.15 -1.48 0.98
CA TYR A 82 -13.69 -0.67 2.08
C TYR A 82 -13.20 0.78 2.03
N GLY A 83 -14.02 1.72 2.48
CA GLY A 83 -13.69 3.15 2.56
C GLY A 83 -14.10 3.93 1.31
N ARG A 84 -13.50 5.11 1.11
CA ARG A 84 -13.83 6.01 -0.03
C ARG A 84 -12.83 5.91 -1.19
N GLY A 85 -11.64 5.37 -0.94
CA GLY A 85 -10.53 5.40 -1.88
C GLY A 85 -10.04 6.82 -2.17
N GLY A 86 -9.27 6.96 -3.25
CA GLY A 86 -8.74 8.25 -3.72
C GLY A 86 -7.32 8.55 -3.22
N GLU A 87 -7.01 9.84 -3.07
CA GLU A 87 -5.67 10.29 -2.71
C GLU A 87 -5.32 10.03 -1.24
N THR A 88 -4.08 9.58 -1.04
CA THR A 88 -3.43 9.37 0.25
C THR A 88 -2.07 10.08 0.25
N VAL A 89 -1.55 10.37 1.44
CA VAL A 89 -0.22 10.97 1.61
C VAL A 89 0.70 9.94 2.24
N HIS A 90 1.66 9.43 1.49
CA HIS A 90 2.72 8.59 2.00
C HIS A 90 3.93 9.46 2.35
N SER A 91 4.39 9.39 3.60
CA SER A 91 5.54 10.17 4.08
C SER A 91 6.71 9.24 4.29
N GLU A 92 7.84 9.54 3.65
CA GLU A 92 9.06 8.75 3.73
C GLU A 92 10.26 9.70 3.59
N ASN A 93 11.25 9.60 4.49
CA ASN A 93 12.53 10.31 4.40
C ASN A 93 12.40 11.82 4.18
N GLY A 94 11.47 12.46 4.90
CA GLY A 94 11.22 13.91 4.77
C GLY A 94 10.40 14.30 3.52
N VAL A 95 10.16 13.38 2.60
CA VAL A 95 9.33 13.59 1.40
C VAL A 95 7.89 13.17 1.67
N ARG A 96 6.94 13.94 1.15
CA ARG A 96 5.50 13.60 1.15
C ARG A 96 5.03 13.34 -0.27
N PHE A 97 4.69 12.09 -0.55
CA PHE A 97 4.12 11.66 -1.82
C PHE A 97 2.60 11.66 -1.73
N VAL A 98 1.95 12.48 -2.56
CA VAL A 98 0.49 12.46 -2.74
C VAL A 98 0.17 11.56 -3.92
N LEU A 99 -0.62 10.51 -3.70
CA LEU A 99 -0.98 9.57 -4.75
C LEU A 99 -2.32 8.89 -4.50
N ASP A 100 -2.95 8.42 -5.57
CA ASP A 100 -4.03 7.44 -5.52
C ASP A 100 -3.45 6.04 -5.75
N ALA A 101 -3.51 5.19 -4.73
CA ALA A 101 -2.90 3.86 -4.74
C ALA A 101 -3.47 2.94 -5.84
N ALA A 102 -4.70 3.20 -6.31
CA ALA A 102 -5.31 2.44 -7.41
C ALA A 102 -4.88 2.94 -8.80
N LYS A 103 -4.27 4.12 -8.89
CA LYS A 103 -3.88 4.74 -10.18
C LYS A 103 -2.37 4.82 -10.38
N VAL A 104 -1.62 5.01 -9.30
CA VAL A 104 -0.16 5.21 -9.34
C VAL A 104 0.52 4.02 -8.65
N MET A 105 1.47 3.39 -9.35
CA MET A 105 2.28 2.35 -8.76
C MET A 105 3.27 2.96 -7.79
N PHE A 106 3.20 2.51 -6.54
CA PHE A 106 4.15 2.81 -5.49
C PHE A 106 4.44 1.50 -4.75
N SER A 107 5.72 1.25 -4.45
CA SER A 107 6.12 0.05 -3.72
C SER A 107 7.01 0.41 -2.53
N SER A 108 6.61 -0.07 -1.37
CA SER A 108 7.38 -0.04 -0.13
C SER A 108 8.71 -0.82 -0.24
N ALA A 109 8.80 -1.82 -1.11
CA ALA A 109 10.04 -2.58 -1.32
C ALA A 109 11.20 -1.74 -1.90
N ASN A 110 10.91 -0.59 -2.49
CA ASN A 110 11.92 0.34 -3.01
C ASN A 110 12.38 1.38 -1.96
N HIS A 111 12.00 1.22 -0.69
CA HIS A 111 12.38 2.13 0.40
C HIS A 111 13.90 2.32 0.47
N ASP A 112 14.67 1.24 0.53
CA ASP A 112 16.13 1.29 0.65
C ASP A 112 16.79 1.99 -0.54
N GLU A 113 16.23 1.83 -1.75
CA GLU A 113 16.73 2.54 -2.93
C GLU A 113 16.39 4.03 -2.89
N ARG A 114 15.21 4.41 -2.39
CA ARG A 114 14.87 5.83 -2.17
C ARG A 114 15.72 6.46 -1.07
N MET A 115 16.05 5.72 -0.02
CA MET A 115 17.04 6.14 0.99
C MET A 115 18.40 6.36 0.34
N ARG A 116 18.88 5.41 -0.47
CA ARG A 116 20.16 5.54 -1.16
C ARG A 116 20.20 6.77 -2.07
N MET A 117 19.09 7.11 -2.73
CA MET A 117 18.98 8.33 -3.54
C MET A 117 19.15 9.61 -2.70
N ALA A 118 18.60 9.65 -1.49
CA ALA A 118 18.75 10.81 -0.59
C ALA A 118 20.18 11.00 -0.07
N GLU A 119 21.02 9.97 -0.13
CA GLU A 119 22.40 10.00 0.36
C GLU A 119 23.42 10.41 -0.73
N LEU A 120 22.98 10.63 -1.96
CA LEU A 120 23.86 11.04 -3.06
C LEU A 120 24.21 12.54 -2.95
N ASP A 121 25.50 12.86 -2.99
CA ASP A 121 25.97 14.24 -3.14
C ASP A 121 25.93 14.65 -4.62
N CYS A 122 24.84 15.30 -5.00
CA CYS A 122 24.61 15.81 -6.35
C CYS A 122 24.63 17.35 -6.39
N ALA A 123 25.32 18.00 -5.46
CA ALA A 123 25.38 19.45 -5.39
C ALA A 123 25.98 20.05 -6.67
N GLY A 124 25.19 20.89 -7.37
CA GLY A 124 25.61 21.52 -8.62
C GLY A 124 25.48 20.63 -9.86
N GLU A 125 24.96 19.41 -9.73
CA GLU A 125 24.72 18.50 -10.86
C GLU A 125 23.36 18.75 -11.53
N THR A 126 23.24 18.32 -12.79
CA THR A 126 21.97 18.25 -13.51
C THR A 126 21.52 16.80 -13.59
N ILE A 127 20.42 16.47 -12.92
CA ILE A 127 19.86 15.12 -12.85
C ILE A 127 18.66 15.01 -13.79
N VAL A 128 18.59 13.91 -14.53
CA VAL A 128 17.47 13.58 -15.42
C VAL A 128 16.82 12.28 -14.97
N ASP A 129 15.56 12.38 -14.51
CA ASP A 129 14.72 11.23 -14.17
C ASP A 129 13.82 10.88 -15.36
N MET A 130 14.22 9.86 -16.13
CA MET A 130 13.52 9.47 -17.35
C MET A 130 12.12 8.89 -17.10
N PHE A 131 11.81 8.47 -15.86
CA PHE A 131 10.57 7.80 -15.49
C PHE A 131 10.07 8.20 -14.09
N ALA A 132 10.03 9.51 -13.83
CA ALA A 132 9.83 10.04 -12.48
C ALA A 132 8.53 9.57 -11.80
N GLY A 133 7.44 9.42 -12.56
CA GLY A 133 6.12 9.19 -11.99
C GLY A 133 5.76 10.34 -11.05
N ILE A 134 5.58 10.04 -9.76
CA ILE A 134 5.38 11.05 -8.69
C ILE A 134 6.69 11.52 -8.03
N GLY A 135 7.83 11.31 -8.71
CA GLY A 135 9.16 11.70 -8.23
C GLY A 135 9.77 10.71 -7.24
N HIS A 136 9.53 9.40 -7.42
CA HIS A 136 9.94 8.37 -6.47
C HIS A 136 11.43 8.43 -6.09
N LEU A 137 12.30 8.64 -7.08
CA LEU A 137 13.76 8.68 -6.90
C LEU A 137 14.31 10.10 -6.91
N SER A 138 13.69 10.99 -7.67
CA SER A 138 14.12 12.39 -7.81
C SER A 138 13.77 13.26 -6.61
N MET A 139 12.63 13.06 -5.96
CA MET A 139 12.27 13.84 -4.77
C MET A 139 13.24 13.61 -3.60
N PRO A 140 13.66 12.36 -3.27
CA PRO A 140 14.67 12.12 -2.25
C PRO A 140 16.03 12.82 -2.51
N ILE A 141 16.45 12.98 -3.77
CA ILE A 141 17.72 13.64 -4.11
C ILE A 141 17.63 15.16 -3.89
N ALA A 142 16.42 15.73 -4.01
CA ALA A 142 16.21 17.17 -4.01
C ALA A 142 15.99 17.78 -2.60
N VAL A 143 15.93 16.95 -1.55
CA VAL A 143 15.62 17.37 -0.17
C VAL A 143 16.83 17.34 0.76
#